data_AF-A0A529S693-F1
#
_entry.id   AF-A0A529S693-F1
#
_cell.length_a   1.000
_cell.length_b   1.000
_cell.length_c   1.000
_cell.angle_alpha   90.00
_cell.angle_beta   90.00
_cell.angle_gamma   90.00
#
_symmetry.space_group_name_H-M   'P 1'
#
loop_
_entity.id
_entity.type
_entity.pdbx_description
1 polymer ?
#
loop_
_entity_poly.entity_id
_entity_poly.type
_entity_poly.pdbx_seq_one_letter_code
_entity_poly.pdbx_strand_id
1 'polypeptide(L)' 'EKQKLGLAADLKKQLDEMRNELAIAQRKGEIQRAGELAYGKIPELEKKLKEAEAQDGKTGMVEEVVTPD' A
#
# COMPACT_ATOMS: atom_id res chain seq x y z
N GLU A 1 4.58 16.49 -13.48
CA GLU A 1 3.34 16.34 -12.66
C GLU A 1 2.48 15.15 -13.09
N LYS A 2 2.18 14.91 -14.38
CA LYS A 2 1.43 13.71 -14.82
C LYS A 2 2.05 12.34 -14.45
N GLN A 3 3.37 12.24 -14.32
CA GLN A 3 4.05 10.98 -13.99
C GLN A 3 3.85 10.55 -12.52
N LYS A 4 3.67 11.52 -11.60
CA LYS A 4 3.47 11.23 -10.17
C LYS A 4 2.05 10.72 -9.86
N LEU A 5 1.06 11.29 -10.55
CA LEU A 5 -0.32 10.82 -10.50
C LEU A 5 -0.45 9.35 -10.95
N GLY A 6 0.31 8.96 -11.98
CA GLY A 6 0.34 7.58 -12.47
C GLY A 6 0.90 6.61 -11.43
N LEU A 7 1.99 6.98 -10.76
CA LEU A 7 2.62 6.14 -9.74
C LEU A 7 1.70 5.86 -8.55
N ALA A 8 1.01 6.87 -8.04
CA ALA A 8 0.05 6.68 -6.95
C ALA A 8 -1.13 5.78 -7.37
N ALA A 9 -1.65 5.96 -8.60
CA ALA A 9 -2.71 5.11 -9.13
C ALA A 9 -2.25 3.65 -9.29
N ASP A 10 -1.04 3.43 -9.79
CA ASP A 10 -0.46 2.09 -9.95
C ASP A 10 -0.24 1.40 -8.60
N LEU A 11 0.25 2.14 -7.59
CA LEU A 11 0.43 1.63 -6.23
C LEU A 11 -0.92 1.25 -5.58
N LYS A 12 -1.95 2.08 -5.78
CA LYS A 12 -3.33 1.78 -5.33
C LYS A 12 -3.84 0.48 -5.94
N LYS A 13 -3.67 0.32 -7.25
CA LYS A 13 -4.09 -0.89 -7.97
C LYS A 13 -3.38 -2.13 -7.44
N GLN A 14 -2.06 -2.06 -7.25
CA GLN A 14 -1.28 -3.17 -6.68
C GLN A 14 -1.73 -3.49 -5.24
N LEU A 15 -2.01 -2.48 -4.43
CA LEU A 15 -2.50 -2.67 -3.07
C LEU A 15 -3.84 -3.42 -3.04
N ASP A 16 -4.78 -3.03 -3.89
CA ASP A 16 -6.08 -3.69 -3.99
C ASP A 16 -5.96 -5.13 -4.51
N GLU A 17 -5.05 -5.37 -5.46
CA GLU A 17 -4.71 -6.73 -5.92
C GLU A 17 -4.18 -7.60 -4.78
N MET A 18 -3.21 -7.09 -3.99
CA MET A 18 -2.64 -7.82 -2.86
C MET A 18 -3.65 -8.06 -1.74
N ARG A 19 -4.56 -7.12 -1.48
CA ARG A 19 -5.66 -7.29 -0.50
C ARG A 19 -6.65 -8.36 -0.95
N ASN A 20 -7.00 -8.40 -2.23
CA ASN A 20 -7.81 -9.47 -2.79
C ASN A 20 -7.09 -10.81 -2.69
N GLU A 21 -5.80 -10.84 -3.02
CA GLU A 21 -4.99 -12.05 -2.93
C GLU A 21 -4.89 -12.57 -1.49
N LEU A 22 -4.77 -11.66 -0.51
CA LEU A 22 -4.81 -12.00 0.91
C LEU A 22 -6.13 -12.68 1.28
N ALA A 23 -7.27 -12.11 0.85
CA ALA A 23 -8.58 -12.68 1.13
C ALA A 23 -8.76 -14.06 0.47
N ILE A 24 -8.22 -14.25 -0.74
CA ILE A 24 -8.21 -15.54 -1.44
C ILE A 24 -7.33 -16.55 -0.68
N ALA A 25 -6.11 -16.16 -0.30
CA ALA A 25 -5.17 -17.00 0.43
C ALA A 25 -5.76 -17.44 1.78
N GLN A 26 -6.41 -16.53 2.51
CA GLN A 26 -7.12 -16.83 3.75
C GLN A 26 -8.24 -17.86 3.53
N ARG A 27 -9.07 -17.69 2.49
CA ARG A 27 -10.15 -18.64 2.17
C ARG A 27 -9.64 -20.01 1.72
N LYS A 28 -8.49 -20.05 1.04
CA LYS A 28 -7.83 -21.29 0.61
C LYS A 28 -7.06 -22.00 1.72
N GLY A 29 -6.87 -21.36 2.88
CA GLY A 29 -6.01 -21.87 3.95
C GLY A 29 -4.52 -21.76 3.64
N GLU A 30 -4.12 -20.89 2.71
CA GLU A 30 -2.72 -20.60 2.39
C GLU A 30 -2.12 -19.64 3.43
N ILE A 31 -1.93 -20.12 4.66
CA ILE A 31 -1.54 -19.28 5.81
C ILE A 31 -0.15 -18.65 5.62
N GLN A 32 0.78 -19.35 4.96
CA GLN A 32 2.10 -18.80 4.62
C GLN A 32 1.98 -17.58 3.70
N ARG A 33 1.26 -17.73 2.58
CA ARG A 33 1.07 -16.65 1.61
C ARG A 33 0.28 -15.49 2.22
N ALA A 34 -0.72 -15.79 3.04
CA ALA A 34 -1.47 -14.76 3.75
C ALA A 34 -0.59 -13.96 4.74
N GLY A 35 0.34 -14.63 5.44
CA GLY A 35 1.30 -13.96 6.33
C GLY A 35 2.25 -13.03 5.56
N GLU A 36 2.81 -13.50 4.45
CA GLU A 36 3.69 -12.71 3.58
C GLU A 36 2.98 -11.48 2.99
N LEU A 37 1.72 -11.65 2.60
CA LEU A 37 0.90 -10.55 2.08
C LEU A 37 0.56 -9.55 3.19
N ALA A 38 0.06 -10.02 4.33
CA ALA A 38 -0.42 -9.17 5.43
C ALA A 38 0.70 -8.40 6.13
N TYR A 39 1.88 -9.00 6.31
CA TYR A 39 2.98 -8.40 7.09
C TYR A 39 4.19 -7.99 6.25
N GLY A 40 4.21 -8.30 4.95
CA GLY A 40 5.28 -7.90 4.04
C GLY A 40 4.76 -6.97 2.96
N LYS A 41 4.09 -7.53 1.95
CA LYS A 41 3.77 -6.79 0.71
C LYS A 41 2.74 -5.67 0.90
N ILE A 42 1.65 -5.92 1.62
CA ILE A 42 0.57 -4.94 1.81
C ILE A 42 1.08 -3.71 2.58
N PRO A 43 1.74 -3.85 3.75
CA PRO A 43 2.29 -2.70 4.47
C PRO A 43 3.32 -1.91 3.66
N GLU A 44 4.17 -2.58 2.88
CA GLU A 44 5.13 -1.91 2.00
C GLU A 44 4.46 -1.06 0.91
N LEU A 45 3.41 -1.59 0.28
CA LEU A 45 2.66 -0.87 -0.75
C LEU A 45 1.87 0.30 -0.17
N GLU A 46 1.28 0.14 1.02
CA GLU A 46 0.60 1.23 1.74
C GLU A 46 1.56 2.37 2.07
N LYS A 47 2.76 2.04 2.55
CA LYS A 47 3.78 3.05 2.84
C LYS A 47 4.21 3.80 1.58
N LYS A 48 4.50 3.07 0.49
CA LYS A 48 4.88 3.68 -0.79
C LYS A 48 3.77 4.56 -1.36
N LEU A 49 2.52 4.13 -1.26
CA LEU A 49 1.36 4.90 -1.69
C LEU A 49 1.24 6.19 -0.88
N LYS A 50 1.34 6.10 0.45
CA LYS A 50 1.30 7.26 1.34
C LYS A 50 2.43 8.24 1.04
N GLU A 51 3.64 7.75 0.76
CA GLU A 51 4.77 8.60 0.36
C GLU A 51 4.54 9.27 -1.00
N ALA A 52 3.99 8.55 -1.98
CA ALA A 52 3.67 9.10 -3.30
C ALA A 52 2.57 10.17 -3.21
N GLU A 53 1.49 9.92 -2.45
CA GLU A 53 0.41 10.87 -2.21
C GLU A 53 0.90 12.09 -1.39
N ALA A 54 1.76 11.88 -0.38
CA ALA A 54 2.36 12.96 0.40
C ALA A 54 3.31 13.84 -0.42
N GLN A 55 4.05 13.27 -1.37
CA GLN A 55 4.91 14.05 -2.28
C GLN A 55 4.11 14.89 -3.28
N ASP A 56 2.89 14.48 -3.62
CA ASP A 56 1.96 15.29 -4.41
C ASP A 56 1.29 16.37 -3.54
N GLY A 57 0.96 16.04 -2.28
CA GLY A 57 0.41 16.98 -1.29
C GLY A 57 1.41 18.01 -0.73
N LYS A 58 2.72 17.81 -0.90
CA LYS A 58 3.79 18.69 -0.36
C LYS A 58 3.89 20.08 -0.98
N THR A 59 3.05 20.43 -1.96
CA THR A 59 2.79 21.84 -2.28
C THR A 59 1.93 22.54 -1.19
N GLY A 60 1.41 21.79 -0.21
CA GLY A 60 0.61 22.33 0.89
C GLY A 60 0.67 21.49 2.18
N MET A 61 1.82 21.50 2.86
CA MET A 61 1.97 21.21 4.31
C MET A 61 1.56 19.81 4.84
N VAL A 62 2.00 19.55 6.07
CA VAL A 62 1.63 18.46 6.99
C VAL A 62 2.61 17.27 7.08
N GLU A 63 3.51 17.43 8.06
CA GLU A 63 4.22 16.39 8.80
C GLU A 63 3.24 15.39 9.47
N GLU A 64 3.81 14.26 9.90
CA GLU A 64 3.33 13.49 11.06
C GLU A 64 2.03 12.67 10.89
N VAL A 65 2.18 11.42 10.46
CA VAL A 65 1.34 10.31 10.96
C VAL A 65 2.14 9.00 10.86
N VAL A 66 2.80 8.59 11.94
CA VAL A 66 2.28 7.67 12.97
C VAL A 66 2.59 6.23 12.58
N THR A 67 3.69 5.72 13.13
CA THR A 67 3.88 4.30 13.43
C THR A 67 4.04 4.18 14.95
N PRO A 68 2.97 3.90 15.71
CA PRO A 68 3.05 3.31 17.02
C PRO A 68 2.83 1.79 16.89
N ASP A 69 3.72 1.05 17.54
CA ASP A 69 3.83 -0.41 17.67
C ASP A 69 4.31 -1.20 16.44
#